data_AF-A0A0Q8PPM2-F1
#
_entry.id   AF-A0A0Q8PPM2-F1
#
_cell.length_a   1.000
_cell.length_b   1.000
_cell.length_c   1.000
_cell.angle_alpha   90.00
_cell.angle_beta   90.00
_cell.angle_gamma   90.00
#
_symmetry.space_group_name_H-M   'P 1'
#
loop_
_entity.id
_entity.type
_entity.pdbx_description
1 polymer ?
#
loop_
_entity_poly.entity_id
_entity_poly.type
_entity_poly.pdbx_seq_one_letter_code
_entity_poly.pdbx_strand_id
1 'polypeptide(L)'
;MLAYLESKRNLVGCAGGAGGLGLYFAGLTGSWGPAVVVAMYLAGAIVVPPPPPGPKPATELAALAERVASIGLPTSVGAESLLAALGAADQRLVQRIVGWELPVALDGYVRARCWEALAPGGVDPTATLKAEVDRLSGLL
;
A
#
# COMPACT_ATOMS: atom_id res chain seq x y z
N MET A 1 3.32 1.44 -8.52
CA MET A 1 3.94 0.24 -9.13
C MET A 1 3.57 -1.03 -8.37
N LEU A 2 3.69 -1.05 -7.03
CA LEU A 2 3.24 -2.18 -6.18
C LEU A 2 1.76 -2.54 -6.36
N ALA A 3 0.87 -1.54 -6.46
CA ALA A 3 -0.56 -1.78 -6.71
C ALA A 3 -0.88 -2.53 -8.02
N TYR A 4 0.01 -2.47 -9.04
CA TYR A 4 -0.15 -3.24 -10.27
C TYR A 4 0.25 -4.71 -10.07
N LEU A 5 1.32 -4.94 -9.31
CA LEU A 5 1.81 -6.29 -9.00
C LEU A 5 0.86 -7.05 -8.08
N GLU A 6 0.25 -6.37 -7.12
CA GLU A 6 -0.75 -6.93 -6.19
C GLU A 6 -2.16 -7.03 -6.80
N SER A 7 -2.34 -6.55 -8.04
CA SER A 7 -3.63 -6.64 -8.71
C SER A 7 -3.99 -8.11 -8.95
N LYS A 8 -5.14 -8.53 -8.41
CA LYS A 8 -5.70 -9.88 -8.62
C LYS A 8 -5.74 -10.26 -10.11
N ARG A 9 -5.99 -9.29 -10.99
CA ARG A 9 -5.97 -9.45 -12.45
C ARG A 9 -4.59 -9.87 -12.97
N ASN A 10 -3.53 -9.20 -12.51
CA ASN A 10 -2.17 -9.51 -12.92
C ASN A 10 -1.74 -10.88 -12.37
N LEU A 11 -2.08 -11.19 -11.10
CA LEU A 11 -1.76 -12.47 -10.48
C LEU A 11 -2.41 -13.66 -11.21
N VAL A 12 -3.71 -13.58 -11.49
CA VAL A 12 -4.42 -14.65 -12.23
C VAL A 12 -3.96 -14.72 -13.68
N GLY A 13 -3.65 -13.58 -14.31
CA GLY A 13 -3.00 -13.54 -15.62
C GLY A 13 -1.66 -14.26 -15.61
N CYS A 14 -0.77 -13.97 -14.65
CA CYS A 14 0.52 -14.64 -14.51
C CYS A 14 0.37 -16.14 -14.28
N ALA A 15 -0.58 -16.59 -13.45
CA ALA A 15 -0.88 -18.00 -13.26
C ALA A 15 -1.32 -18.68 -14.59
N GLY A 16 -2.19 -18.02 -15.36
CA GLY A 16 -2.59 -18.48 -16.70
C GLY A 16 -1.41 -18.55 -17.67
N GLY A 17 -0.58 -17.50 -17.72
CA GLY A 17 0.63 -17.46 -18.55
C GLY A 17 1.63 -18.56 -18.20
N ALA A 18 1.83 -18.84 -16.91
CA ALA A 18 2.65 -19.97 -16.45
C ALA A 18 2.08 -21.32 -16.88
N GLY A 19 0.74 -21.49 -16.85
CA GLY A 19 0.06 -22.65 -17.42
C GLY A 19 0.31 -22.80 -18.92
N GLY A 20 0.21 -21.70 -19.68
CA GLY A 20 0.54 -21.66 -21.10
C GLY A 20 2.00 -22.05 -21.40
N LEU A 21 2.92 -21.63 -20.53
CA LEU A 21 4.34 -22.00 -20.64
C LEU A 21 4.57 -23.49 -20.35
N GLY A 22 3.85 -24.05 -19.38
CA GLY A 22 3.82 -25.49 -19.13
C GLY A 22 3.34 -26.29 -20.35
N LEU A 23 2.28 -25.83 -21.02
CA LEU A 23 1.78 -26.43 -22.27
C LEU A 23 2.82 -26.37 -23.39
N TYR A 24 3.54 -25.24 -23.51
CA TYR A 24 4.60 -25.09 -24.50
C TYR A 24 5.74 -26.08 -24.29
N PHE A 25 6.27 -26.18 -23.06
CA PHE A 25 7.35 -27.13 -22.75
C PHE A 25 6.92 -28.60 -22.84
N ALA A 26 5.63 -28.89 -22.62
CA ALA A 26 5.07 -30.22 -22.84
C ALA A 26 4.89 -30.57 -24.34
N GLY A 27 5.19 -29.65 -25.26
CA GLY A 27 5.08 -29.88 -26.71
C GLY A 27 3.66 -29.80 -27.26
N LEU A 28 2.68 -29.38 -26.45
CA LEU A 28 1.25 -29.39 -26.80
C LEU A 28 0.83 -28.22 -27.71
N THR A 29 1.67 -27.21 -27.87
CA THR A 29 1.31 -25.96 -28.58
C THR A 29 2.01 -25.79 -29.94
N GLY A 30 3.00 -26.62 -30.25
CA GLY A 30 3.80 -26.50 -31.49
C GLY A 30 4.39 -25.09 -31.69
N SER A 31 4.35 -24.58 -32.92
CA SER A 31 4.84 -23.24 -33.29
C SER A 31 4.04 -22.08 -32.68
N TRP A 32 2.84 -22.34 -32.14
CA TRP A 32 1.94 -21.33 -31.58
C TRP A 32 2.19 -21.02 -30.10
N GLY A 33 3.22 -21.61 -29.49
CA GLY A 33 3.56 -21.47 -28.07
C GLY A 33 3.44 -20.05 -27.51
N PRO A 34 4.13 -19.05 -28.08
CA PRO A 34 4.04 -17.66 -27.62
C PRO A 34 2.61 -17.11 -27.64
N ALA A 35 1.81 -17.44 -28.66
CA ALA A 35 0.43 -17.00 -28.76
C ALA A 35 -0.46 -17.66 -27.68
N VAL A 36 -0.23 -18.93 -27.34
CA VAL A 36 -0.96 -19.64 -26.29
C VAL A 36 -0.67 -19.04 -24.91
N VAL A 37 0.58 -18.69 -24.62
CA VAL A 37 0.97 -18.03 -23.36
C VAL A 37 0.27 -16.68 -23.21
N VAL A 38 0.28 -15.86 -24.27
CA VAL A 38 -0.39 -14.56 -24.26
C VAL A 38 -1.90 -14.72 -24.11
N ALA A 39 -2.52 -15.66 -24.83
CA ALA A 39 -3.94 -15.92 -24.75
C ALA A 39 -4.37 -16.38 -23.35
N MET A 40 -3.61 -17.29 -22.72
CA MET A 40 -3.88 -17.75 -21.36
C MET A 40 -3.68 -16.65 -20.32
N TYR A 41 -2.67 -15.80 -20.48
CA TYR A 41 -2.48 -14.64 -19.60
C TYR A 41 -3.66 -13.68 -19.68
N LEU A 42 -4.08 -13.32 -20.90
CA LEU A 42 -5.21 -12.41 -21.11
C LEU A 42 -6.53 -13.02 -20.62
N ALA A 43 -6.75 -14.31 -20.87
CA ALA A 43 -7.93 -15.02 -20.37
C ALA A 43 -7.98 -15.00 -18.83
N GLY A 44 -6.86 -15.30 -18.16
CA GLY A 44 -6.77 -15.23 -16.70
C GLY A 44 -7.02 -13.81 -16.16
N ALA A 45 -6.50 -12.80 -16.85
CA ALA A 45 -6.71 -11.41 -16.47
C ALA A 45 -8.18 -10.95 -16.61
N ILE A 46 -8.89 -11.38 -17.65
CA ILE A 46 -10.28 -10.96 -17.93
C ILE A 46 -11.29 -11.61 -16.97
N VAL A 47 -11.03 -12.85 -16.54
CA VAL A 47 -11.92 -13.58 -15.61
C VAL A 47 -12.05 -12.86 -14.27
N VAL A 48 -11.06 -12.07 -13.86
CA VAL A 48 -11.07 -11.38 -12.58
C VAL A 48 -12.01 -10.16 -12.63
N PRO A 49 -13.10 -10.14 -11.82
CA PRO A 49 -13.99 -9.00 -11.77
C PRO A 49 -13.26 -7.73 -11.28
N PRO A 50 -13.72 -6.53 -11.67
CA PRO A 50 -13.13 -5.30 -11.18
C PRO A 50 -13.21 -5.27 -9.65
N PRO A 51 -12.16 -4.76 -8.97
CA PRO A 51 -12.23 -4.59 -7.54
C PRO A 51 -13.39 -3.65 -7.20
N PRO A 52 -14.05 -3.85 -6.04
CA PRO A 52 -15.04 -2.90 -5.58
C PRO A 52 -14.42 -1.51 -5.48
N PRO A 53 -15.22 -0.44 -5.61
CA PRO A 53 -14.72 0.91 -5.39
C PRO A 53 -14.04 0.98 -4.03
N GLY A 54 -12.84 1.58 -4.00
CA GLY A 54 -12.09 1.74 -2.76
C GLY A 54 -12.89 2.53 -1.71
N PRO A 55 -12.52 2.39 -0.42
CA PRO A 55 -13.12 3.18 0.64
C PRO A 55 -13.03 4.68 0.32
N LYS A 56 -14.03 5.44 0.76
CA LYS A 56 -14.03 6.90 0.58
C LYS A 56 -12.91 7.51 1.43
N PRO A 57 -12.31 8.64 1.04
CA PRO A 57 -11.22 9.28 1.81
C PRO A 57 -11.58 9.54 3.27
N ALA A 58 -12.83 9.88 3.57
CA ALA A 58 -13.31 10.04 4.94
C ALA A 58 -13.26 8.73 5.76
N THR A 59 -13.55 7.60 5.14
CA THR A 59 -13.46 6.27 5.77
C THR A 59 -12.01 5.87 6.01
N GLU A 60 -11.13 6.15 5.05
CA GLU A 60 -9.69 5.91 5.20
C GLU A 60 -9.08 6.78 6.31
N LEU A 61 -9.47 8.05 6.38
CA LEU A 61 -9.03 8.97 7.43
C LEU A 61 -9.50 8.52 8.82
N ALA A 62 -10.74 8.05 8.93
CA ALA A 62 -11.27 7.50 10.18
C ALA A 62 -10.52 6.24 10.63
N ALA A 63 -10.25 5.31 9.71
CA ALA A 63 -9.46 4.12 10.00
C ALA A 63 -8.02 4.47 10.42
N LEU A 64 -7.43 5.51 9.81
CA LEU A 64 -6.10 5.98 10.17
C LEU A 64 -6.08 6.64 11.55
N ALA A 65 -7.11 7.41 11.91
CA ALA A 65 -7.26 7.96 13.25
C ALA A 65 -7.38 6.86 14.31
N GLU A 66 -8.17 5.82 14.04
CA GLU A 66 -8.26 4.63 14.91
C GLU A 66 -6.90 3.94 15.06
N ARG A 67 -6.15 3.80 13.96
CA ARG A 67 -4.79 3.23 13.98
C ARG A 67 -3.86 4.07 14.86
N VAL A 68 -3.83 5.39 14.68
CA VAL A 68 -3.02 6.31 15.49
C VAL A 68 -3.34 6.17 16.98
N ALA A 69 -4.63 6.13 17.33
CA ALA A 69 -5.09 5.93 18.70
C ALA A 69 -4.61 4.59 19.26
N SER A 70 -4.67 3.50 18.47
CA SER A 70 -4.23 2.17 18.89
C SER A 70 -2.71 2.07 19.13
N ILE A 71 -1.91 2.83 18.38
CA ILE A 71 -0.44 2.88 18.54
C ILE A 71 -0.06 3.62 19.84
N GLY A 72 -0.90 4.55 20.31
CA GLY A 72 -0.62 5.34 21.51
C GLY A 72 0.57 6.29 21.33
N LEU A 73 0.55 7.10 20.27
CA LEU A 73 1.64 8.04 19.98
C LEU A 73 1.80 9.11 21.07
N PRO A 74 3.04 9.53 21.38
CA PRO A 74 3.28 10.71 22.20
C PRO A 74 2.63 11.95 21.57
N THR A 75 2.03 12.81 22.40
CA THR A 75 1.40 14.07 21.94
C THR A 75 2.39 15.02 21.25
N SER A 76 3.69 14.91 21.56
CA SER A 76 4.77 15.67 20.93
C SER A 76 4.89 15.44 19.42
N VAL A 77 4.39 14.31 18.91
CA VAL A 77 4.40 13.99 17.47
C VAL A 77 3.44 14.89 16.70
N GLY A 78 2.35 15.36 17.32
CA GLY A 78 1.37 16.24 16.65
C GLY A 78 0.43 15.52 15.67
N ALA A 79 0.33 14.19 15.73
CA ALA A 79 -0.48 13.39 14.80
C ALA A 79 -1.98 13.78 14.82
N GLU A 80 -2.54 14.05 16.00
CA GLU A 80 -3.95 14.48 16.14
C GLU A 80 -4.24 15.80 15.42
N SER A 81 -3.30 16.75 15.51
CA SER A 81 -3.42 18.05 14.82
C SER A 81 -3.35 17.87 13.30
N LEU A 82 -2.47 17.00 12.82
CA LEU A 82 -2.40 16.65 11.40
C LEU A 82 -3.70 15.98 10.92
N LEU A 83 -4.25 15.02 11.67
CA LEU A 83 -5.51 14.35 11.33
C LEU A 83 -6.68 15.33 11.28
N ALA A 84 -6.75 16.27 12.23
CA ALA A 84 -7.76 17.32 12.22
C ALA A 84 -7.64 18.24 10.99
N ALA A 85 -6.41 18.65 10.64
CA ALA A 85 -6.14 19.46 9.46
C ALA A 85 -6.52 18.73 8.16
N LEU A 86 -6.22 17.42 8.06
CA LEU A 86 -6.63 16.58 6.94
C LEU A 86 -8.16 16.50 6.79
N GLY A 87 -8.92 16.60 7.87
CA GLY A 87 -10.39 16.63 7.84
C GLY A 87 -10.96 17.84 7.07
N ALA A 88 -10.20 18.92 6.93
CA ALA A 88 -10.59 20.14 6.23
C ALA A 88 -9.82 20.38 4.92
N ALA A 89 -8.86 19.52 4.58
CA ALA A 89 -7.94 19.71 3.46
C ALA A 89 -8.52 19.28 2.10
N ASP A 90 -7.83 19.64 1.01
CA ASP A 90 -8.18 19.22 -0.35
C ASP A 90 -8.17 17.68 -0.48
N GLN A 91 -9.20 17.14 -1.14
CA GLN A 91 -9.42 15.69 -1.25
C GLN A 91 -8.25 14.94 -1.91
N ARG A 92 -7.53 15.55 -2.87
CA ARG A 92 -6.36 14.91 -3.51
C ARG A 92 -5.18 14.83 -2.56
N LEU A 93 -4.96 15.88 -1.76
CA LEU A 93 -3.93 15.87 -0.71
C LEU A 93 -4.26 14.84 0.36
N VAL A 94 -5.52 14.79 0.81
CA VAL A 94 -5.99 13.79 1.78
C VAL A 94 -5.74 12.38 1.27
N GLN A 95 -6.13 12.06 0.03
CA GLN A 95 -5.89 10.74 -0.55
C GLN A 95 -4.41 10.35 -0.58
N ARG A 96 -3.52 11.29 -0.92
CA ARG A 96 -2.07 11.02 -0.97
C ARG A 96 -1.49 10.77 0.43
N ILE A 97 -1.85 11.61 1.40
CA ILE A 97 -1.30 11.57 2.75
C ILE A 97 -1.86 10.37 3.52
N VAL A 98 -3.19 10.19 3.51
CA VAL A 98 -3.89 9.10 4.21
C VAL A 98 -3.65 7.75 3.54
N GLY A 99 -3.58 7.70 2.21
CA GLY A 99 -3.43 6.44 1.47
C GLY A 99 -2.00 5.89 1.44
N TRP A 100 -0.98 6.72 1.70
CA TRP A 100 0.41 6.29 1.56
C TRP A 100 1.38 6.93 2.56
N GLU A 101 1.53 8.25 2.56
CA GLU A 101 2.65 8.88 3.29
C GLU A 101 2.57 8.68 4.81
N LEU A 102 1.42 8.97 5.42
CA LEU A 102 1.26 8.85 6.86
C LEU A 102 1.25 7.38 7.33
N PRO A 103 0.55 6.43 6.67
CA PRO A 103 0.67 5.01 7.00
C PRO A 103 2.12 4.50 6.97
N VAL A 104 2.89 4.84 5.93
CA VAL A 104 4.30 4.41 5.81
C VAL A 104 5.16 4.98 6.94
N ALA A 105 4.95 6.24 7.31
CA ALA A 105 5.65 6.85 8.45
C ALA A 105 5.32 6.13 9.77
N LEU A 106 4.05 5.79 10.00
CA LEU A 106 3.61 5.04 11.19
C LEU A 106 4.21 3.63 11.21
N ASP A 107 4.22 2.93 10.08
CA ASP A 107 4.83 1.61 9.95
C ASP A 107 6.35 1.64 10.24
N GLY A 108 7.02 2.69 9.75
CA GLY A 108 8.43 2.96 10.06
C GLY A 108 8.66 3.18 11.57
N TYR A 109 7.81 4.00 12.21
CA TYR A 109 7.87 4.25 13.65
C TYR A 109 7.66 2.98 14.48
N VAL A 110 6.60 2.20 14.19
CA VAL A 110 6.30 0.96 14.92
C VAL A 110 7.47 -0.02 14.80
N ARG A 111 8.00 -0.20 13.58
CA ARG A 111 9.17 -1.05 13.34
C ARG A 111 10.39 -0.58 14.12
N ALA A 112 10.69 0.72 14.09
CA ALA A 112 11.83 1.29 14.79
C ALA A 112 11.69 1.14 16.31
N ARG A 113 10.49 1.32 16.88
CA ARG A 113 10.20 1.07 18.31
C ARG A 113 10.41 -0.39 18.69
N CYS A 114 9.95 -1.33 17.85
CA CYS A 114 10.21 -2.75 18.08
C CYS A 114 11.70 -3.08 18.03
N TRP A 115 12.47 -2.45 17.13
CA TRP A 115 13.90 -2.68 17.02
C TRP A 115 14.69 -2.07 18.18
N GLU A 116 14.39 -0.83 18.60
CA GLU A 116 15.02 -0.20 19.78
C GLU A 116 14.82 -1.03 21.05
N ALA A 117 13.68 -1.72 21.18
CA ALA A 117 13.43 -2.62 22.30
C ALA A 117 14.37 -3.85 22.30
N LEU A 118 14.88 -4.26 21.13
CA LEU A 118 15.76 -5.42 20.96
C LEU A 118 17.24 -5.05 20.90
N ALA A 119 17.55 -3.92 20.27
CA ALA A 119 18.91 -3.43 20.01
C ALA A 119 18.91 -1.89 20.14
N PRO A 120 19.12 -1.36 21.35
CA PRO A 120 19.05 0.07 21.60
C PRO A 120 20.24 0.84 21.00
N GLY A 121 20.01 2.11 20.68
CA GLY A 121 21.06 3.05 20.26
C GLY A 121 21.01 3.49 18.80
N GLY A 122 19.89 3.26 18.11
CA GLY A 122 19.59 3.82 16.81
C GLY A 122 19.05 5.25 16.87
N VAL A 123 18.52 5.71 15.74
CA VAL A 123 17.88 7.03 15.61
C VAL A 123 16.58 7.06 16.42
N ASP A 124 16.32 8.15 17.16
CA ASP A 124 15.07 8.30 17.92
C ASP A 124 13.83 8.17 16.99
N PRO A 125 13.01 7.12 17.15
CA PRO A 125 11.82 6.90 16.34
C PRO A 125 10.82 8.04 16.46
N THR A 126 10.70 8.63 17.66
CA THR A 126 9.72 9.68 17.95
C THR A 126 10.10 10.97 17.24
N ALA A 127 11.37 11.37 17.30
CA ALA A 127 11.87 12.53 16.58
C ALA A 127 11.71 12.38 15.05
N THR A 128 11.96 11.18 14.52
CA THR A 128 11.83 10.92 13.08
C THR A 128 10.36 11.00 12.63
N LEU A 129 9.45 10.38 13.37
CA LEU A 129 8.02 10.47 13.07
C LEU A 129 7.51 11.91 13.21
N LYS A 130 7.95 12.64 14.24
CA LYS A 130 7.60 14.05 14.42
C LYS A 130 8.03 14.90 13.22
N ALA A 131 9.28 14.77 12.78
CA ALA A 131 9.78 15.53 11.63
C ALA A 131 8.94 15.27 10.36
N GLU A 132 8.49 14.02 10.19
CA GLU A 132 7.63 13.66 9.07
C GLU A 132 6.21 14.22 9.20
N VAL A 133 5.62 14.20 10.40
CA VAL A 133 4.33 14.84 10.67
C VAL A 133 4.39 16.36 10.48
N ASP A 134 5.48 17.00 10.91
CA ASP A 134 5.71 18.44 10.70
C ASP A 134 5.84 18.75 9.20
N ARG A 135 6.58 17.92 8.44
CA ARG A 135 6.68 18.01 6.97
C ARG A 135 5.31 17.91 6.30
N LEU A 136 4.51 16.92 6.68
CA LEU A 136 3.17 16.70 6.13
C LEU A 136 2.22 17.85 6.46
N SER A 137 2.29 18.37 7.69
CA SER A 137 1.48 19.50 8.13
C SER A 137 1.79 20.76 7.33
N GLY A 138 3.04 20.97 6.91
CA GLY A 138 3.44 22.08 6.05
C GLY A 138 2.92 22.00 4.60
N LEU A 139 2.28 20.89 4.21
CA LEU A 139 1.66 20.71 2.89
C LEU A 139 0.15 21.04 2.88
N LEU A 140 -0.44 21.25 4.05
CA LEU A 140 -1.86 21.56 4.26
C LEU A 140 -2.07 23.07 4.35
#